data_AF-A2E1D6-F1
#
_entry.id   AF-A2E1D6-F1
#
_cell.length_a   1.000
_cell.length_b   1.000
_cell.length_c   1.000
_cell.angle_alpha   90.00
_cell.angle_beta   90.00
_cell.angle_gamma   90.00
#
_symmetry.space_group_name_H-M   'P 1'
#
loop_
_entity.id
_entity.type
_entity.pdbx_description
1 polymer ?
#
loop_
_entity_poly.entity_id
_entity_poly.type
_entity_poly.pdbx_seq_one_letter_code
_entity_poly.pdbx_strand_id
1 'polypeptide(L)'
;MILNSDNDLLSRISSLSHQIQPSLQIAYERGELADDFFRSRSFIQNNTSIRAKDNNGGLDLVNIPRGLTQIPSKTSPFFLLLKPETKKKSPMQYLLYSSSQSILVSEDVKQLEILPENTEFYLDQKRFYIYVDENPRKYVFNVRREILDIVLTNTFANPLEPFLLCYIANGKMPPNTNLTAGYYSKVIFNNTFLFYYYLIPQNFIYPDIVSAWTTAANSNFDLIFSQILRHYFSEHRKSELELNEKSFFFKVIESFLTHDTDFLDFTKEFDRPEGDSVEFYISKCNLLTMSSYSHYATFLMYHEFETKYGAEFATQVICKVIYYSGLRPKLAKKFNFDIKPIDKLLEFTDDIDPKNKIRLFNTVKGIISQPINYIPRRTNATVYASYSLLLENIISNGIDFLKIIRKLEKHQPWIT
;
A
#
# COMPACT_ATOMS: atom_id res chain seq x y z
N MET A 1 31.12 -1.49 -12.27
CA MET A 1 31.30 -2.68 -11.41
C MET A 1 29.90 -2.99 -10.94
N ILE A 2 29.37 -4.14 -11.36
CA ILE A 2 27.98 -4.51 -11.08
C ILE A 2 27.93 -4.93 -9.61
N LEU A 3 27.29 -4.13 -8.75
CA LEU A 3 27.03 -4.46 -7.36
C LEU A 3 25.82 -5.40 -7.34
N ASN A 4 26.10 -6.71 -7.33
CA ASN A 4 25.10 -7.76 -7.58
C ASN A 4 24.84 -8.63 -6.35
N SER A 5 25.07 -8.13 -5.13
CA SER A 5 24.70 -8.87 -3.93
C SER A 5 23.88 -8.01 -2.97
N ASP A 6 22.76 -8.58 -2.51
CA ASP A 6 21.89 -8.01 -1.47
C ASP A 6 22.70 -7.67 -0.19
N ASN A 7 23.80 -8.40 0.06
CA ASN A 7 24.68 -8.21 1.21
C ASN A 7 25.49 -6.90 1.17
N ASP A 8 25.91 -6.43 -0.01
CA ASP A 8 26.68 -5.20 -0.15
C ASP A 8 25.83 -3.94 0.08
N LEU A 9 24.55 -4.02 -0.30
CA LEU A 9 23.59 -2.94 -0.09
C LEU A 9 23.13 -2.89 1.37
N LEU A 10 22.93 -4.06 1.99
CA LEU A 10 22.54 -4.20 3.39
C LEU A 10 23.66 -3.83 4.37
N SER A 11 24.92 -4.16 4.08
CA SER A 11 26.08 -3.76 4.92
C SER A 11 26.31 -2.24 4.91
N ARG A 12 26.04 -1.58 3.77
CA ARG A 12 26.05 -0.12 3.67
C ARG A 12 24.92 0.53 4.44
N ILE A 13 23.72 -0.06 4.44
CA ILE A 13 22.60 0.47 5.22
C ILE A 13 22.79 0.21 6.72
N SER A 14 23.35 -0.94 7.13
CA SER A 14 23.61 -1.25 8.54
C SER A 14 24.76 -0.44 9.14
N SER A 15 25.82 -0.17 8.39
CA SER A 15 26.87 0.77 8.82
C SER A 15 26.37 2.22 8.97
N LEU A 16 25.28 2.58 8.28
CA LEU A 16 24.59 3.87 8.41
C LEU A 16 23.58 3.92 9.57
N SER A 17 23.19 2.78 10.15
CA SER A 17 22.14 2.64 11.18
C SER A 17 22.65 2.74 12.63
N HIS A 18 23.97 2.74 12.88
CA HIS A 18 24.57 2.98 14.21
C HIS A 18 24.25 4.36 14.83
N GLN A 19 23.47 5.22 14.16
CA GLN A 19 22.96 6.49 14.70
C GLN A 19 21.43 6.63 14.59
N ILE A 20 20.72 5.56 14.25
CA ILE A 20 19.25 5.50 14.16
C ILE A 20 18.74 4.71 15.37
N GLN A 21 17.62 5.14 15.95
CA GLN A 21 17.12 4.74 17.26
C GLN A 21 17.23 3.23 17.62
N PRO A 22 17.43 2.89 18.91
CA PRO A 22 17.69 1.51 19.39
C PRO A 22 16.60 0.45 19.08
N SER A 23 15.37 0.85 18.72
CA SER A 23 14.28 -0.08 18.42
C SER A 23 14.43 -0.81 17.09
N LEU A 24 15.21 -0.28 16.14
CA LEU A 24 15.51 -0.93 14.84
C LEU A 24 16.68 -1.92 14.91
N GLN A 25 17.52 -1.83 15.94
CA GLN A 25 18.74 -2.62 16.10
C GLN A 25 18.47 -4.08 16.53
N ILE A 26 17.37 -4.32 17.25
CA ILE A 26 17.04 -5.63 17.85
C ILE A 26 16.62 -6.67 16.81
N ALA A 27 16.23 -6.27 15.59
CA ALA A 27 15.78 -7.20 14.55
C ALA A 27 16.88 -7.77 13.64
N TYR A 28 18.12 -7.25 13.71
CA TYR A 28 19.14 -7.53 12.68
C TYR A 28 20.51 -7.97 13.19
N GLU A 29 20.76 -8.03 14.49
CA GLU A 29 22.03 -8.54 15.05
C GLU A 29 21.97 -10.05 15.33
N ARG A 30 22.05 -10.88 14.27
CA ARG A 30 22.70 -12.21 14.32
C ARG A 30 23.23 -12.59 12.94
N GLY A 31 24.56 -12.61 12.81
CA GLY A 31 25.28 -13.17 11.66
C GLY A 31 26.67 -12.54 11.51
N GLU A 32 27.70 -13.30 11.88
CA GLU A 32 29.10 -12.91 12.03
C GLU A 32 29.89 -12.66 10.72
N LEU A 33 30.86 -11.74 10.85
CA LEU A 33 32.21 -11.66 10.24
C LEU A 33 32.39 -11.59 8.70
N ALA A 34 33.00 -10.50 8.22
CA ALA A 34 34.42 -10.48 7.78
C ALA A 34 34.81 -9.11 7.17
N ASP A 35 36.08 -8.74 7.40
CA ASP A 35 36.74 -7.46 7.16
C ASP A 35 37.03 -7.08 5.69
N ASP A 36 37.36 -5.79 5.56
CA ASP A 36 38.16 -5.09 4.53
C ASP A 36 37.58 -4.93 3.12
N PHE A 37 37.44 -3.67 2.67
CA PHE A 37 37.97 -3.15 1.38
C PHE A 37 37.48 -1.70 1.13
N PHE A 38 38.15 -0.71 1.72
CA PHE A 38 38.17 0.65 1.16
C PHE A 38 39.20 0.71 0.02
N ARG A 39 38.77 1.12 -1.19
CA ARG A 39 39.41 2.21 -1.98
C ARG A 39 38.82 2.39 -3.40
N SER A 40 38.45 3.65 -3.67
CA SER A 40 38.47 4.39 -4.95
C SER A 40 37.76 3.84 -6.19
N ARG A 41 36.73 4.56 -6.68
CA ARG A 41 36.50 4.81 -8.12
C ARG A 41 35.93 6.20 -8.38
N SER A 42 36.70 6.99 -9.13
CA SER A 42 36.32 8.25 -9.79
C SER A 42 35.34 7.99 -10.93
N PHE A 43 34.28 8.80 -11.04
CA PHE A 43 33.30 8.73 -12.13
C PHE A 43 33.69 9.64 -13.31
N ILE A 44 33.42 9.14 -14.51
CA ILE A 44 33.67 9.73 -15.82
C ILE A 44 32.68 10.88 -16.05
N GLN A 45 33.22 12.06 -16.37
CA GLN A 45 32.48 13.26 -16.78
C GLN A 45 32.07 13.15 -18.25
N ASN A 46 30.77 13.13 -18.54
CA ASN A 46 30.26 13.34 -19.90
C ASN A 46 29.79 14.79 -20.02
N ASN A 47 30.45 15.56 -20.89
CA ASN A 47 30.02 16.90 -21.31
C ASN A 47 28.87 16.77 -22.30
N THR A 48 27.68 17.25 -21.95
CA THR A 48 26.57 17.44 -22.90
C THR A 48 26.22 18.92 -22.95
N SER A 49 26.50 19.56 -24.09
CA SER A 49 25.99 20.90 -24.44
C SER A 49 24.66 20.76 -25.17
N ILE A 50 23.65 21.53 -24.74
CA ILE A 50 22.35 21.60 -25.40
C ILE A 50 22.40 22.76 -26.41
N ARG A 51 21.97 22.51 -27.65
CA ARG A 51 21.89 23.53 -28.71
C ARG A 51 20.48 24.10 -28.77
N ALA A 52 20.36 25.42 -28.68
CA ALA A 52 19.20 26.16 -29.17
C ALA A 52 19.56 26.90 -30.47
N LYS A 53 18.63 26.96 -31.40
CA LYS A 53 18.66 27.89 -32.54
C LYS A 53 17.83 29.10 -32.12
N ASP A 54 18.38 30.29 -32.26
CA ASP A 54 17.57 31.50 -32.28
C ASP A 54 17.99 32.46 -33.41
N ASN A 55 17.02 33.26 -33.85
CA ASN A 55 16.98 33.96 -35.13
C ASN A 55 17.92 35.17 -35.28
N ASN A 56 18.92 35.34 -34.41
CA ASN A 56 19.96 36.38 -34.54
C ASN A 56 21.31 35.91 -33.98
N GLY A 57 21.93 34.94 -34.65
CA GLY A 57 23.40 34.85 -34.86
C GLY A 57 24.38 34.88 -33.68
N GLY A 58 23.96 34.86 -32.41
CA GLY A 58 24.84 34.83 -31.24
C GLY A 58 24.54 33.61 -30.36
N LEU A 59 25.49 32.68 -30.29
CA LEU A 59 25.45 31.52 -29.41
C LEU A 59 25.88 31.94 -28.00
N ASP A 60 24.95 32.38 -27.16
CA ASP A 60 25.22 32.45 -25.73
C ASP A 60 25.07 31.05 -25.12
N LEU A 61 26.23 30.44 -24.85
CA LEU A 61 26.35 29.20 -24.08
C LEU A 61 25.93 29.48 -22.65
N VAL A 62 24.76 28.98 -22.24
CA VAL A 62 24.40 28.90 -20.83
C VAL A 62 25.43 27.99 -20.15
N ASN A 63 26.33 28.59 -19.38
CA ASN A 63 27.35 27.89 -18.63
C ASN A 63 26.67 27.13 -17.47
N ILE A 64 26.38 25.84 -17.68
CA ILE A 64 26.11 24.91 -16.57
C ILE A 64 27.38 24.89 -15.71
N PRO A 65 27.30 25.23 -14.40
CA PRO A 65 28.45 25.13 -13.50
C PRO A 65 29.09 23.73 -13.59
N ARG A 66 30.41 23.68 -13.85
CA ARG A 66 31.16 22.42 -13.90
C ARG A 66 30.96 21.65 -12.58
N GLY A 67 30.56 20.38 -12.68
CA GLY A 67 30.36 19.48 -11.52
C GLY A 67 28.92 19.18 -11.14
N LEU A 68 27.93 19.77 -11.83
CA LEU A 68 26.51 19.44 -11.63
C LEU A 68 26.15 18.11 -12.28
N THR A 69 25.38 17.29 -11.57
CA THR A 69 24.77 16.06 -12.08
C THR A 69 23.32 16.36 -12.44
N GLN A 70 22.97 16.22 -13.72
CA GLN A 70 21.58 16.38 -14.18
C GLN A 70 20.75 15.17 -13.74
N ILE A 71 19.51 15.42 -13.29
CA ILE A 71 18.55 14.36 -13.02
C ILE A 71 17.95 13.90 -14.34
N PRO A 72 18.08 12.62 -14.72
CA PRO A 72 17.52 12.11 -15.96
C PRO A 72 16.00 12.26 -16.01
N SER A 73 15.47 12.60 -17.18
CA SER A 73 14.02 12.70 -17.42
C SER A 73 13.26 11.38 -17.23
N LYS A 74 13.96 10.24 -17.18
CA LYS A 74 13.37 8.90 -16.95
C LYS A 74 13.51 8.42 -15.50
N THR A 75 13.98 9.25 -14.57
CA THR A 75 14.09 8.86 -13.17
C THR A 75 12.71 8.58 -12.58
N SER A 76 12.61 7.49 -11.82
CA SER A 76 11.39 7.12 -11.12
C SER A 76 10.93 8.23 -10.17
N PRO A 77 9.62 8.35 -9.91
CA PRO A 77 9.10 9.38 -9.02
C PRO A 77 9.73 9.32 -7.62
N PHE A 78 10.09 10.48 -7.07
CA PHE A 78 10.68 10.60 -5.74
C PHE A 78 10.31 11.94 -5.11
N PHE A 79 10.68 12.15 -3.85
CA PHE A 79 10.55 13.46 -3.24
C PHE A 79 11.72 13.86 -2.36
N LEU A 80 11.91 15.16 -2.17
CA LEU A 80 12.98 15.73 -1.35
C LEU A 80 12.49 16.90 -0.50
N LEU A 81 13.02 17.00 0.71
CA LEU A 81 12.89 18.19 1.53
C LEU A 81 14.05 19.16 1.25
N LEU A 82 13.68 20.29 0.66
CA LEU A 82 14.57 21.34 0.16
C LEU A 82 14.44 22.61 1.02
N LYS A 83 15.55 23.29 1.30
CA LYS A 83 15.60 24.59 1.96
C LYS A 83 16.17 25.64 1.01
N PRO A 84 15.46 26.73 0.70
CA PRO A 84 15.99 27.80 -0.16
C PRO A 84 17.30 28.38 0.40
N GLU A 85 18.37 28.43 -0.40
CA GLU A 85 19.70 28.87 0.06
C GLU A 85 19.74 30.37 0.40
N THR A 86 19.02 31.20 -0.37
CA THR A 86 19.05 32.66 -0.25
C THR A 86 18.15 33.22 0.85
N LYS A 87 17.22 32.42 1.39
CA LYS A 87 16.23 32.89 2.36
C LYS A 87 16.32 32.10 3.67
N LYS A 88 17.19 32.51 4.60
CA LYS A 88 17.41 31.82 5.90
C LYS A 88 16.12 31.58 6.71
N LYS A 89 15.11 32.46 6.58
CA LYS A 89 13.81 32.37 7.27
C LYS A 89 12.69 31.71 6.45
N SER A 90 12.95 31.27 5.21
CA SER A 90 11.93 30.60 4.41
C SER A 90 11.65 29.20 4.96
N PRO A 91 10.38 28.76 4.94
CA PRO A 91 10.04 27.38 5.30
C PRO A 91 10.72 26.41 4.35
N MET A 92 10.91 25.17 4.81
CA MET A 92 11.33 24.09 3.92
C MET A 92 10.23 23.82 2.89
N GLN A 93 10.63 23.28 1.74
CA GLN A 93 9.76 22.95 0.63
C GLN A 93 9.98 21.49 0.25
N TYR A 94 8.90 20.75 0.07
CA TYR A 94 8.94 19.43 -0.53
C TYR A 94 8.91 19.57 -2.04
N LEU A 95 9.92 19.01 -2.72
CA LEU A 95 9.89 18.73 -4.15
C LEU A 95 9.31 17.34 -4.35
N LEU A 96 8.16 17.25 -5.01
CA LEU A 96 7.60 16.02 -5.54
C LEU A 96 8.00 15.95 -7.01
N TYR A 97 8.88 15.03 -7.38
CA TYR A 97 9.39 14.89 -8.75
C TYR A 97 8.70 13.74 -9.48
N SER A 98 8.21 13.98 -10.68
CA SER A 98 8.00 12.94 -11.68
C SER A 98 8.35 13.47 -13.06
N SER A 99 8.59 12.56 -14.00
CA SER A 99 8.90 12.90 -15.39
C SER A 99 7.78 13.66 -16.12
N SER A 100 6.54 13.53 -15.64
CA SER A 100 5.36 14.18 -16.23
C SER A 100 4.86 15.38 -15.45
N GLN A 101 5.13 15.46 -14.14
CA GLN A 101 4.67 16.53 -13.28
C GLN A 101 5.54 16.67 -12.04
N SER A 102 6.11 17.86 -11.84
CA SER A 102 6.85 18.19 -10.62
C SER A 102 6.18 19.31 -9.83
N ILE A 103 6.17 19.20 -8.50
CA ILE A 103 5.47 20.12 -7.60
C ILE A 103 6.42 20.55 -6.47
N LEU A 104 6.44 21.83 -6.14
CA LEU A 104 7.01 22.35 -4.91
C LEU A 104 5.89 22.73 -3.93
N VAL A 105 5.98 22.27 -2.70
CA VAL A 105 5.01 22.62 -1.64
C VAL A 105 5.73 22.99 -0.36
N SER A 106 5.38 24.11 0.25
CA SER A 106 5.98 24.50 1.54
C SER A 106 5.51 23.59 2.67
N GLU A 107 6.38 23.34 3.65
CA GLU A 107 6.05 22.51 4.83
C GLU A 107 4.86 23.07 5.61
N ASP A 108 4.68 24.38 5.62
CA ASP A 108 3.55 25.06 6.26
C ASP A 108 2.32 25.23 5.36
N VAL A 109 2.33 24.65 4.15
CA VAL A 109 1.23 24.60 3.18
C VAL A 109 0.80 25.98 2.65
N LYS A 110 1.53 27.05 2.96
CA LYS A 110 1.19 28.41 2.49
C LYS A 110 1.53 28.64 1.02
N GLN A 111 2.45 27.87 0.44
CA GLN A 111 2.91 28.06 -0.92
C GLN A 111 2.98 26.72 -1.65
N LEU A 112 2.34 26.64 -2.81
CA LEU A 112 2.38 25.49 -3.69
C LEU A 112 2.56 25.96 -5.13
N GLU A 113 3.47 25.31 -5.85
CA GLU A 113 3.82 25.63 -7.22
C GLU A 113 3.92 24.34 -8.05
N ILE A 114 3.23 24.30 -9.18
CA ILE A 114 3.45 23.27 -10.21
C ILE A 114 4.57 23.79 -11.09
N LEU A 115 5.64 23.01 -11.21
CA LEU A 115 6.78 23.36 -12.05
C LEU A 115 6.45 23.10 -13.53
N PRO A 116 6.81 24.01 -14.45
CA PRO A 116 6.64 23.80 -15.88
C PRO A 116 7.34 22.55 -16.41
N GLU A 117 6.84 21.97 -17.51
CA GLU A 117 7.39 20.74 -18.11
C GLU A 117 8.85 20.88 -18.59
N ASN A 118 9.26 22.10 -18.94
CA ASN A 118 10.63 22.41 -19.36
C ASN A 118 11.60 22.65 -18.19
N THR A 119 11.17 22.39 -16.95
CA THR A 119 12.03 22.56 -15.77
C THR A 119 13.16 21.54 -15.77
N GLU A 120 14.40 22.00 -15.61
CA GLU A 120 15.57 21.14 -15.49
C GLU A 120 16.06 21.06 -14.04
N PHE A 121 16.51 19.87 -13.63
CA PHE A 121 16.92 19.58 -12.26
C PHE A 121 18.37 19.13 -12.21
N TYR A 122 19.15 19.74 -11.31
CA TYR A 122 20.56 19.43 -11.12
C TYR A 122 20.93 19.30 -9.65
N LEU A 123 21.95 18.49 -9.38
CA LEU A 123 22.49 18.26 -8.05
C LEU A 123 24.00 18.48 -8.01
N ASP A 124 24.47 19.14 -6.95
CA ASP A 124 25.89 19.24 -6.60
C ASP A 124 26.07 19.14 -5.08
N GLN A 125 26.75 18.09 -4.63
CA GLN A 125 27.04 17.81 -3.21
C GLN A 125 25.82 17.83 -2.29
N LYS A 126 25.48 19.00 -1.71
CA LYS A 126 24.31 19.24 -0.84
C LYS A 126 23.33 20.27 -1.40
N ARG A 127 23.56 20.69 -2.65
CA ARG A 127 22.77 21.70 -3.35
C ARG A 127 21.93 21.05 -4.42
N PHE A 128 20.69 21.50 -4.48
CA PHE A 128 19.72 21.13 -5.49
C PHE A 128 19.36 22.39 -6.27
N TYR A 129 19.36 22.30 -7.59
CA TYR A 129 19.10 23.41 -8.48
C TYR A 129 17.88 23.08 -9.33
N ILE A 130 16.92 24.00 -9.33
CA ILE A 130 15.73 23.95 -10.18
C ILE A 130 15.85 25.09 -11.17
N TYR A 131 15.99 24.77 -12.45
CA TYR A 131 16.06 25.72 -13.54
C TYR A 131 14.68 25.78 -14.20
N VAL A 132 14.00 26.91 -14.04
CA VAL A 132 12.77 27.21 -14.79
C VAL A 132 13.17 28.21 -15.87
N ASP A 133 13.09 27.76 -17.12
CA ASP A 133 13.67 28.41 -18.30
C ASP A 133 15.19 28.65 -18.12
N GLU A 134 15.56 29.79 -17.53
CA GLU A 134 16.96 30.21 -17.33
C GLU A 134 17.25 30.67 -15.89
N ASN A 135 16.24 30.64 -15.00
CA ASN A 135 16.37 31.17 -13.65
C ASN A 135 16.76 30.06 -12.65
N PRO A 136 18.01 29.99 -12.17
CA PRO A 136 18.41 28.98 -11.21
C PRO A 136 17.85 29.29 -9.81
N ARG A 137 16.96 28.42 -9.32
CA ARG A 137 16.57 28.40 -7.92
C ARG A 137 17.45 27.43 -7.16
N LYS A 138 18.19 27.95 -6.16
CA LYS A 138 19.16 27.18 -5.37
C LYS A 138 18.57 26.75 -4.04
N TYR A 139 18.67 25.46 -3.77
CA TYR A 139 18.21 24.84 -2.54
C TYR A 139 19.34 24.04 -1.90
N VAL A 140 19.25 23.89 -0.59
CA VAL A 140 20.04 22.93 0.19
C VAL A 140 19.09 21.83 0.62
N PHE A 141 19.44 20.57 0.36
CA PHE A 141 18.62 19.45 0.80
C PHE A 141 19.20 18.83 2.08
N ASN A 142 18.32 18.32 2.94
CA ASN A 142 18.71 17.70 4.22
C ASN A 142 18.94 16.19 4.14
N VAL A 143 18.56 15.57 3.01
CA VAL A 143 18.72 14.13 2.77
C VAL A 143 20.21 13.78 2.62
N ARG A 144 20.62 12.62 3.14
CA ARG A 144 21.97 12.07 2.92
C ARG A 144 22.18 11.81 1.42
N ARG A 145 23.30 12.29 0.87
CA ARG A 145 23.60 12.22 -0.57
C ARG A 145 23.57 10.77 -1.09
N GLU A 146 23.96 9.82 -0.26
CA GLU A 146 24.02 8.41 -0.60
C GLU A 146 22.62 7.84 -0.95
N ILE A 147 21.57 8.30 -0.27
CA ILE A 147 20.19 7.89 -0.57
C ILE A 147 19.74 8.49 -1.89
N LEU A 148 20.13 9.74 -2.16
CA LEU A 148 19.88 10.40 -3.44
C LEU A 148 20.61 9.71 -4.58
N ASP A 149 21.88 9.36 -4.39
CA ASP A 149 22.64 8.63 -5.39
C ASP A 149 21.95 7.28 -5.68
N ILE A 150 21.46 6.57 -4.66
CA ILE A 150 20.65 5.35 -4.85
C ILE A 150 19.38 5.64 -5.67
N VAL A 151 18.58 6.63 -5.29
CA VAL A 151 17.32 7.00 -5.96
C VAL A 151 17.55 7.42 -7.42
N LEU A 152 18.65 8.12 -7.70
CA LEU A 152 18.93 8.70 -9.01
C LEU A 152 19.67 7.75 -9.96
N THR A 153 20.49 6.83 -9.42
CA THR A 153 21.39 5.99 -10.24
C THR A 153 20.96 4.54 -10.33
N ASN A 154 20.15 4.02 -9.39
CA ASN A 154 19.65 2.66 -9.49
C ASN A 154 18.43 2.58 -10.42
N THR A 155 18.35 1.46 -11.14
CA THR A 155 17.13 1.06 -11.84
C THR A 155 16.27 0.27 -10.86
N PHE A 156 15.10 0.78 -10.52
CA PHE A 156 14.14 0.12 -9.65
C PHE A 156 13.11 -0.65 -10.46
N ALA A 157 12.79 -1.87 -10.06
CA ALA A 157 11.73 -2.65 -10.70
C ALA A 157 10.34 -2.07 -10.36
N ASN A 158 10.13 -1.62 -9.11
CA ASN A 158 8.92 -0.95 -8.68
C ASN A 158 9.10 0.58 -8.53
N PRO A 159 8.19 1.39 -9.10
CA PRO A 159 8.24 2.85 -9.01
C PRO A 159 8.02 3.42 -7.59
N LEU A 160 7.52 2.63 -6.64
CA LEU A 160 7.28 2.99 -5.25
C LEU A 160 8.55 2.92 -4.39
N GLU A 161 9.53 2.09 -4.75
CA GLU A 161 10.74 1.92 -3.95
C GLU A 161 11.54 3.23 -3.77
N PRO A 162 11.80 4.03 -4.82
CA PRO A 162 12.47 5.33 -4.71
C PRO A 162 11.74 6.28 -3.78
N PHE A 163 10.41 6.29 -3.87
CA PHE A 163 9.55 7.11 -3.01
C PHE A 163 9.71 6.73 -1.53
N LEU A 164 9.70 5.43 -1.20
CA LEU A 164 9.85 4.97 0.18
C LEU A 164 11.25 5.20 0.73
N LEU A 165 12.29 5.07 -0.10
CA LEU A 165 13.65 5.43 0.29
C LEU A 165 13.75 6.91 0.66
N CYS A 166 13.15 7.79 -0.13
CA CYS A 166 13.02 9.20 0.20
C CYS A 166 12.23 9.43 1.49
N TYR A 167 11.15 8.69 1.71
CA TYR A 167 10.34 8.81 2.92
C TYR A 167 11.11 8.44 4.20
N ILE A 168 11.79 7.30 4.19
CA ILE A 168 12.66 6.86 5.30
C ILE A 168 13.76 7.89 5.56
N ALA A 169 14.33 8.48 4.50
CA ALA A 169 15.39 9.47 4.63
C ALA A 169 14.94 10.81 5.21
N ASN A 170 13.74 11.26 4.83
CA ASN A 170 13.19 12.55 5.28
C ASN A 170 12.48 12.42 6.65
N GLY A 171 11.99 11.22 7.00
CA GLY A 171 11.25 10.96 8.24
C GLY A 171 9.87 11.62 8.32
N LYS A 172 9.39 12.22 7.23
CA LYS A 172 8.10 12.93 7.15
C LYS A 172 7.48 12.82 5.77
N MET A 173 6.15 12.84 5.74
CA MET A 173 5.38 12.96 4.51
C MET A 173 5.32 14.42 4.04
N PRO A 174 5.32 14.65 2.72
CA PRO A 174 4.86 15.91 2.17
C PRO A 174 3.41 16.19 2.58
N PRO A 175 3.04 17.46 2.76
CA PRO A 175 1.75 17.83 3.33
C PRO A 175 0.57 17.38 2.46
N ASN A 176 -0.54 17.08 3.13
CA ASN A 176 -1.80 16.72 2.51
C ASN A 176 -2.49 17.97 1.93
N THR A 177 -2.44 18.13 0.61
CA THR A 177 -3.16 19.16 -0.13
C THR A 177 -3.88 18.53 -1.31
N ASN A 178 -4.91 19.17 -1.86
CA ASN A 178 -5.60 18.67 -3.05
C ASN A 178 -4.66 18.45 -4.26
N LEU A 179 -3.61 19.25 -4.37
CA LEU A 179 -2.65 19.17 -5.48
C LEU A 179 -1.62 18.05 -5.28
N THR A 180 -1.08 17.91 -4.07
CA THR A 180 -0.23 16.77 -3.73
C THR A 180 -1.01 15.46 -3.79
N ALA A 181 -2.27 15.45 -3.37
CA ALA A 181 -3.15 14.29 -3.45
C ALA A 181 -3.28 13.74 -4.88
N GLY A 182 -3.42 14.62 -5.88
CA GLY A 182 -3.47 14.22 -7.29
C GLY A 182 -2.17 13.60 -7.79
N TYR A 183 -1.00 14.14 -7.37
CA TYR A 183 0.30 13.54 -7.66
C TYR A 183 0.39 12.15 -7.01
N TYR A 184 0.07 12.05 -5.73
CA TYR A 184 0.16 10.80 -4.99
C TYR A 184 -0.75 9.71 -5.53
N SER A 185 -2.03 9.98 -5.76
CA SER A 185 -2.97 8.98 -6.25
C SER A 185 -2.64 8.49 -7.68
N LYS A 186 -2.01 9.33 -8.50
CA LYS A 186 -1.72 9.00 -9.91
C LYS A 186 -0.31 8.46 -10.14
N VAL A 187 0.64 8.84 -9.29
CA VAL A 187 2.07 8.62 -9.53
C VAL A 187 2.70 7.64 -8.53
N ILE A 188 2.26 7.66 -7.25
CA ILE A 188 2.93 6.92 -6.17
C ILE A 188 2.04 5.81 -5.59
N PHE A 189 0.81 6.14 -5.18
CA PHE A 189 -0.15 5.21 -4.57
C PHE A 189 -1.12 4.68 -5.63
N ASN A 190 -0.55 3.91 -6.55
CA ASN A 190 -1.32 3.14 -7.51
C ASN A 190 -1.90 1.87 -6.84
N ASN A 191 -2.65 1.07 -7.61
CA ASN A 191 -3.20 -0.21 -7.16
C ASN A 191 -2.12 -1.15 -6.57
N THR A 192 -0.88 -1.06 -7.04
CA THR A 192 0.25 -1.86 -6.56
C THR A 192 0.61 -1.55 -5.11
N PHE A 193 0.55 -0.27 -4.68
CA PHE A 193 0.76 0.09 -3.27
C PHE A 193 -0.23 -0.62 -2.35
N LEU A 194 -1.52 -0.60 -2.70
CA LEU A 194 -2.57 -1.26 -1.92
C LEU A 194 -2.47 -2.77 -1.97
N PHE A 195 -1.99 -3.33 -3.10
CA PHE A 195 -1.71 -4.76 -3.21
C PHE A 195 -0.63 -5.20 -2.21
N TYR A 196 0.37 -4.39 -1.89
CA TYR A 196 1.40 -4.80 -0.92
C TYR A 196 0.91 -5.00 0.52
N TYR A 197 -0.27 -4.48 0.87
CA TYR A 197 -0.78 -4.53 2.25
C TYR A 197 -1.21 -5.92 2.71
N TYR A 198 -1.70 -6.81 1.82
CA TYR A 198 -2.12 -8.13 2.28
C TYR A 198 -0.95 -9.02 2.72
N LEU A 199 0.28 -8.62 2.39
CA LEU A 199 1.52 -9.32 2.74
C LEU A 199 2.17 -8.79 4.01
N ILE A 200 1.62 -7.73 4.59
CA ILE A 200 1.99 -7.31 5.94
C ILE A 200 1.61 -8.46 6.89
N PRO A 201 2.53 -8.87 7.80
CA PRO A 201 2.23 -9.96 8.73
C PRO A 201 0.96 -9.70 9.54
N GLN A 202 0.15 -10.75 9.75
CA GLN A 202 -1.20 -10.64 10.33
C GLN A 202 -1.27 -9.93 11.68
N ASN A 203 -0.18 -9.97 12.47
CA ASN A 203 -0.06 -9.31 13.77
C ASN A 203 -0.02 -7.77 13.66
N PHE A 204 0.23 -7.22 12.48
CA PHE A 204 0.23 -5.79 12.21
C PHE A 204 -1.02 -5.32 11.45
N ILE A 205 -1.97 -6.20 11.12
CA ILE A 205 -3.20 -5.81 10.43
C ILE A 205 -4.25 -5.39 11.47
N TYR A 206 -4.23 -4.13 11.88
CA TYR A 206 -5.20 -3.58 12.84
C TYR A 206 -6.47 -3.04 12.15
N PRO A 207 -7.61 -2.91 12.87
CA PRO A 207 -8.86 -2.42 12.28
C PRO A 207 -8.77 -1.04 11.60
N ASP A 208 -7.97 -0.13 12.14
CA ASP A 208 -7.70 1.19 11.59
C ASP A 208 -6.94 1.13 10.26
N ILE A 209 -5.95 0.22 10.14
CA ILE A 209 -5.25 -0.04 8.88
C ILE A 209 -6.23 -0.57 7.83
N VAL A 210 -7.11 -1.50 8.22
CA VAL A 210 -8.10 -2.08 7.29
C VAL A 210 -9.13 -1.04 6.87
N SER A 211 -9.58 -0.17 7.79
CA SER A 211 -10.48 0.94 7.48
C SER A 211 -9.85 1.95 6.52
N ALA A 212 -8.58 2.31 6.74
CA ALA A 212 -7.83 3.18 5.85
C ALA A 212 -7.63 2.51 4.47
N TRP A 213 -7.29 1.22 4.45
CA TRP A 213 -7.10 0.48 3.21
C TRP A 213 -8.39 0.39 2.39
N THR A 214 -9.51 0.03 3.01
CA THR A 214 -10.82 -0.03 2.33
C THR A 214 -11.25 1.33 1.80
N THR A 215 -10.98 2.41 2.54
CA THR A 215 -11.25 3.78 2.08
C THR A 215 -10.35 4.18 0.90
N ALA A 216 -9.05 3.85 0.95
CA ALA A 216 -8.10 4.14 -0.13
C ALA A 216 -8.40 3.32 -1.41
N ALA A 217 -8.82 2.07 -1.24
CA ALA A 217 -9.14 1.16 -2.34
C ALA A 217 -10.47 1.46 -3.02
N ASN A 218 -11.36 2.24 -2.41
CA ASN A 218 -12.78 2.37 -2.76
C ASN A 218 -13.09 2.54 -4.27
N SER A 219 -12.27 3.29 -5.00
CA SER A 219 -12.47 3.52 -6.45
C SER A 219 -12.07 2.34 -7.36
N ASN A 220 -11.17 1.48 -6.88
CA ASN A 220 -10.61 0.32 -7.61
C ASN A 220 -10.72 -0.95 -6.76
N PHE A 221 -11.67 -1.01 -5.84
CA PHE A 221 -11.74 -2.04 -4.81
C PHE A 221 -11.93 -3.42 -5.44
N ASP A 222 -12.80 -3.49 -6.45
CA ASP A 222 -13.04 -4.68 -7.26
C ASP A 222 -11.76 -5.24 -7.86
N LEU A 223 -10.99 -4.39 -8.54
CA LEU A 223 -9.77 -4.77 -9.20
C LEU A 223 -8.71 -5.23 -8.20
N ILE A 224 -8.45 -4.43 -7.16
CA ILE A 224 -7.39 -4.70 -6.19
C ILE A 224 -7.72 -5.91 -5.33
N PHE A 225 -8.94 -5.98 -4.80
CA PHE A 225 -9.34 -7.08 -3.91
C PHE A 225 -9.36 -8.41 -4.66
N SER A 226 -9.87 -8.44 -5.90
CA SER A 226 -9.82 -9.64 -6.74
C SER A 226 -8.38 -10.06 -7.04
N GLN A 227 -7.48 -9.11 -7.34
CA GLN A 227 -6.05 -9.40 -7.55
C GLN A 227 -5.41 -10.02 -6.31
N ILE A 228 -5.67 -9.47 -5.13
CA ILE A 228 -5.17 -10.01 -3.85
C ILE A 228 -5.66 -11.44 -3.63
N LEU A 229 -6.96 -11.68 -3.81
CA LEU A 229 -7.57 -13.00 -3.67
C LEU A 229 -6.96 -14.01 -4.64
N ARG A 230 -6.86 -13.66 -5.93
CA ARG A 230 -6.25 -14.51 -6.96
C ARG A 230 -4.81 -14.87 -6.64
N HIS A 231 -4.02 -13.88 -6.23
CA HIS A 231 -2.63 -14.12 -5.87
C HIS A 231 -2.55 -15.08 -4.67
N TYR A 232 -3.25 -14.76 -3.58
CA TYR A 232 -3.26 -15.60 -2.38
C TYR A 232 -3.69 -17.04 -2.70
N PHE A 233 -4.75 -17.24 -3.49
CA PHE A 233 -5.23 -18.57 -3.86
C PHE A 233 -4.33 -19.29 -4.88
N SER A 234 -3.56 -18.56 -5.68
CA SER A 234 -2.61 -19.18 -6.61
C SER A 234 -1.45 -19.86 -5.88
N GLU A 235 -1.06 -19.32 -4.73
CA GLU A 235 0.05 -19.83 -3.92
C GLU A 235 -0.35 -20.97 -2.98
N HIS A 236 -1.63 -21.12 -2.64
CA HIS A 236 -2.10 -22.07 -1.63
C HIS A 236 -2.98 -23.17 -2.22
N ARG A 237 -2.70 -24.42 -1.88
CA ARG A 237 -3.62 -25.53 -2.16
C ARG A 237 -4.82 -25.45 -1.22
N LYS A 238 -5.93 -26.09 -1.60
CA LYS A 238 -7.15 -26.15 -0.76
C LYS A 238 -6.87 -26.62 0.67
N SER A 239 -5.99 -27.61 0.83
CA SER A 239 -5.59 -28.19 2.13
C SER A 239 -4.70 -27.26 2.98
N GLU A 240 -4.13 -26.22 2.39
CA GLU A 240 -3.16 -25.31 3.01
C GLU A 240 -3.80 -23.94 3.31
N LEU A 241 -5.10 -23.77 3.01
CA LEU A 241 -5.81 -22.52 3.20
C LEU A 241 -6.07 -22.26 4.70
N GLU A 242 -5.29 -21.36 5.28
CA GLU A 242 -5.50 -20.86 6.63
C GLU A 242 -6.49 -19.68 6.64
N LEU A 243 -7.77 -20.00 6.45
CA LEU A 243 -8.89 -19.07 6.54
C LEU A 243 -9.26 -18.84 8.02
N ASN A 244 -8.59 -17.88 8.66
CA ASN A 244 -8.82 -17.49 10.06
C ASN A 244 -9.17 -16.00 10.20
N GLU A 245 -9.74 -15.63 11.36
CA GLU A 245 -10.18 -14.26 11.69
C GLU A 245 -9.06 -13.19 11.61
N LYS A 246 -7.78 -13.60 11.66
CA LYS A 246 -6.63 -12.68 11.60
C LYS A 246 -6.20 -12.36 10.18
N SER A 247 -6.68 -13.10 9.18
CA SER A 247 -6.27 -12.89 7.80
C SER A 247 -6.76 -11.53 7.27
N PHE A 248 -6.02 -10.99 6.31
CA PHE A 248 -6.31 -9.70 5.72
C PHE A 248 -7.72 -9.63 5.11
N PHE A 249 -8.08 -10.63 4.31
CA PHE A 249 -9.38 -10.67 3.62
C PHE A 249 -10.56 -10.86 4.58
N PHE A 250 -10.41 -11.61 5.68
CA PHE A 250 -11.44 -11.68 6.73
C PHE A 250 -11.69 -10.31 7.34
N LYS A 251 -10.62 -9.58 7.68
CA LYS A 251 -10.74 -8.24 8.27
C LYS A 251 -11.33 -7.23 7.30
N VAL A 252 -11.03 -7.33 6.00
CA VAL A 252 -11.67 -6.49 4.98
C VAL A 252 -13.18 -6.72 4.96
N ILE A 253 -13.65 -7.99 4.92
CA ILE A 253 -15.08 -8.29 4.95
C ILE A 253 -15.72 -7.87 6.28
N GLU A 254 -15.06 -8.13 7.41
CA GLU A 254 -15.48 -7.66 8.73
C GLU A 254 -15.66 -6.13 8.76
N SER A 255 -14.72 -5.38 8.18
CA SER A 255 -14.81 -3.92 8.07
C SER A 255 -16.07 -3.48 7.32
N PHE A 256 -16.41 -4.13 6.20
CA PHE A 256 -17.66 -3.81 5.48
C PHE A 256 -18.90 -4.16 6.30
N LEU A 257 -18.98 -5.39 6.84
CA LEU A 257 -20.14 -5.87 7.57
C LEU A 257 -20.40 -5.07 8.86
N THR A 258 -19.36 -4.67 9.59
CA THR A 258 -19.49 -3.91 10.85
C THR A 258 -19.96 -2.48 10.65
N HIS A 259 -19.84 -1.92 9.44
CA HIS A 259 -20.35 -0.60 9.07
C HIS A 259 -21.64 -0.66 8.24
N ASP A 260 -22.17 -1.87 7.98
CA ASP A 260 -23.37 -2.09 7.19
C ASP A 260 -24.61 -2.09 8.08
N THR A 261 -25.46 -1.09 7.94
CA THR A 261 -26.68 -0.95 8.73
C THR A 261 -27.64 -2.11 8.55
N ASP A 262 -27.78 -2.62 7.32
CA ASP A 262 -28.70 -3.73 7.01
C ASP A 262 -28.20 -5.02 7.65
N PHE A 263 -26.89 -5.23 7.65
CA PHE A 263 -26.28 -6.36 8.34
C PHE A 263 -26.37 -6.23 9.87
N LEU A 264 -26.12 -5.04 10.41
CA LEU A 264 -26.25 -4.77 11.84
C LEU A 264 -27.69 -4.97 12.32
N ASP A 265 -28.70 -4.61 11.53
CA ASP A 265 -30.10 -4.87 11.82
C ASP A 265 -30.41 -6.36 11.80
N PHE A 266 -29.94 -7.09 10.78
CA PHE A 266 -30.02 -8.55 10.74
C PHE A 266 -29.42 -9.20 11.99
N THR A 267 -28.27 -8.72 12.47
CA THR A 267 -27.64 -9.34 13.66
C THR A 267 -28.47 -9.21 14.94
N LYS A 268 -29.47 -8.31 15.00
CA LYS A 268 -30.41 -8.20 16.14
C LYS A 268 -31.35 -9.40 16.22
N GLU A 269 -31.54 -10.14 15.13
CA GLU A 269 -32.31 -11.39 15.12
C GLU A 269 -31.72 -12.47 16.04
N PHE A 270 -30.46 -12.31 16.44
CA PHE A 270 -29.72 -13.21 17.32
C PHE A 270 -29.69 -12.74 18.78
N ASP A 271 -30.42 -11.68 19.14
CA ASP A 271 -30.35 -11.13 20.50
C ASP A 271 -31.01 -12.02 21.56
N ARG A 272 -31.98 -12.82 21.15
CA ARG A 272 -32.73 -13.76 21.99
C ARG A 272 -32.67 -15.16 21.37
N PRO A 273 -31.53 -15.86 21.52
CA PRO A 273 -31.42 -17.22 21.01
C PRO A 273 -32.35 -18.17 21.77
N GLU A 274 -33.06 -19.02 21.05
CA GLU A 274 -34.01 -19.99 21.59
C GLU A 274 -33.88 -21.34 20.85
N GLY A 275 -34.08 -22.45 21.57
CA GLY A 275 -34.10 -23.79 20.98
C GLY A 275 -32.72 -24.33 20.59
N ASP A 276 -32.71 -25.21 19.58
CA ASP A 276 -31.49 -25.81 19.04
C ASP A 276 -30.62 -24.76 18.32
N SER A 277 -29.33 -24.71 18.64
CA SER A 277 -28.43 -23.66 18.16
C SER A 277 -28.23 -23.67 16.64
N VAL A 278 -28.21 -24.85 16.00
CA VAL A 278 -28.04 -24.99 14.55
C VAL A 278 -29.33 -24.59 13.84
N GLU A 279 -30.47 -25.09 14.29
CA GLU A 279 -31.78 -24.73 13.75
C GLU A 279 -32.07 -23.24 13.89
N PHE A 280 -31.81 -22.67 15.07
CA PHE A 280 -31.94 -21.24 15.32
C PHE A 280 -31.07 -20.46 14.34
N TYR A 281 -29.78 -20.80 14.23
CA TYR A 281 -28.85 -20.13 13.33
C TYR A 281 -29.31 -20.17 11.87
N ILE A 282 -29.60 -21.36 11.33
CA ILE A 282 -30.05 -21.54 9.95
C ILE A 282 -31.36 -20.79 9.71
N SER A 283 -32.31 -20.84 10.65
CA SER A 283 -33.60 -20.16 10.51
C SER A 283 -33.45 -18.65 10.38
N LYS A 284 -32.56 -18.05 11.18
CA LYS A 284 -32.29 -16.62 11.16
C LYS A 284 -31.49 -16.20 9.93
N CYS A 285 -30.53 -17.00 9.47
CA CYS A 285 -29.75 -16.70 8.26
C CYS A 285 -30.60 -16.49 6.99
N ASN A 286 -31.84 -16.99 6.94
CA ASN A 286 -32.77 -16.67 5.83
C ASN A 286 -33.18 -15.19 5.77
N LEU A 287 -33.01 -14.45 6.86
CA LEU A 287 -33.30 -13.02 6.97
C LEU A 287 -32.07 -12.15 6.67
N LEU A 288 -30.97 -12.75 6.24
CA LEU A 288 -29.72 -12.05 6.02
C LEU A 288 -29.86 -10.98 4.93
N THR A 289 -29.71 -9.73 5.35
CA THR A 289 -29.69 -8.55 4.48
C THR A 289 -28.34 -7.87 4.56
N MET A 290 -27.89 -7.31 3.43
CA MET A 290 -26.65 -6.55 3.32
C MET A 290 -26.86 -5.40 2.35
N SER A 291 -26.15 -4.30 2.60
CA SER A 291 -25.99 -3.24 1.62
C SER A 291 -25.30 -3.77 0.35
N SER A 292 -25.47 -3.05 -0.77
CA SER A 292 -24.83 -3.45 -2.03
C SER A 292 -23.30 -3.53 -1.96
N TYR A 293 -22.65 -2.79 -1.05
CA TYR A 293 -21.19 -2.80 -0.91
C TYR A 293 -20.69 -4.06 -0.20
N SER A 294 -21.27 -4.41 0.95
CA SER A 294 -20.89 -5.63 1.68
C SER A 294 -21.25 -6.88 0.90
N HIS A 295 -22.40 -6.87 0.22
CA HIS A 295 -22.78 -7.92 -0.72
C HIS A 295 -21.73 -8.04 -1.82
N TYR A 296 -21.36 -6.94 -2.49
CA TYR A 296 -20.38 -6.98 -3.56
C TYR A 296 -19.00 -7.49 -3.11
N ALA A 297 -18.50 -7.05 -1.95
CA ALA A 297 -17.24 -7.54 -1.39
C ALA A 297 -17.27 -9.04 -1.09
N THR A 298 -18.39 -9.52 -0.54
CA THR A 298 -18.62 -10.96 -0.27
C THR A 298 -18.74 -11.76 -1.57
N PHE A 299 -19.40 -11.21 -2.58
CA PHE A 299 -19.53 -11.80 -3.91
C PHE A 299 -18.17 -11.94 -4.61
N LEU A 300 -17.30 -10.92 -4.55
CA LEU A 300 -15.94 -11.02 -5.11
C LEU A 300 -15.16 -12.15 -4.46
N MET A 301 -15.25 -12.28 -3.13
CA MET A 301 -14.64 -13.39 -2.42
C MET A 301 -15.19 -14.74 -2.90
N TYR A 302 -16.52 -14.88 -3.00
CA TYR A 302 -17.17 -16.08 -3.51
C TYR A 302 -16.67 -16.45 -4.91
N HIS A 303 -16.72 -15.49 -5.84
CA HIS A 303 -16.37 -15.68 -7.24
C HIS A 303 -14.92 -16.18 -7.42
N GLU A 304 -13.98 -15.58 -6.69
CA GLU A 304 -12.57 -15.98 -6.76
C GLU A 304 -12.32 -17.35 -6.11
N PHE A 305 -13.03 -17.69 -5.02
CA PHE A 305 -12.99 -19.04 -4.45
C PHE A 305 -13.61 -20.09 -5.38
N GLU A 306 -14.76 -19.79 -5.98
CA GLU A 306 -15.48 -20.69 -6.88
C GLU A 306 -14.61 -21.04 -8.08
N THR A 307 -14.01 -20.02 -8.70
CA THR A 307 -13.14 -20.16 -9.86
C THR A 307 -11.96 -21.10 -9.57
N LYS A 308 -11.40 -21.07 -8.35
CA LYS A 308 -10.21 -21.85 -8.00
C LYS A 308 -10.51 -23.22 -7.40
N TYR A 309 -11.51 -23.33 -6.52
CA TYR A 309 -11.73 -24.49 -5.66
C TYR A 309 -13.13 -25.10 -5.76
N GLY A 310 -14.01 -24.52 -6.59
CA GLY A 310 -15.37 -24.98 -6.83
C GLY A 310 -16.42 -24.34 -5.91
N ALA A 311 -17.67 -24.32 -6.40
CA ALA A 311 -18.79 -23.59 -5.79
C ALA A 311 -19.15 -24.04 -4.37
N GLU A 312 -19.10 -25.35 -4.09
CA GLU A 312 -19.44 -25.88 -2.76
C GLU A 312 -18.48 -25.36 -1.68
N PHE A 313 -17.18 -25.40 -1.98
CA PHE A 313 -16.15 -24.87 -1.08
C PHE A 313 -16.28 -23.36 -0.92
N ALA A 314 -16.46 -22.62 -2.02
CA ALA A 314 -16.66 -21.18 -1.98
C ALA A 314 -17.85 -20.78 -1.10
N THR A 315 -18.98 -21.46 -1.25
CA THR A 315 -20.19 -21.23 -0.45
C THR A 315 -19.92 -21.46 1.04
N GLN A 316 -19.23 -22.54 1.38
CA GLN A 316 -18.85 -22.84 2.76
C GLN A 316 -17.92 -21.76 3.35
N VAL A 317 -16.95 -21.28 2.58
CA VAL A 317 -16.08 -20.17 2.99
C VAL A 317 -16.89 -18.92 3.28
N ILE A 318 -17.85 -18.55 2.42
CA ILE A 318 -18.70 -17.38 2.64
C ILE A 318 -19.51 -17.50 3.93
N CYS A 319 -20.14 -18.66 4.17
CA CYS A 319 -20.86 -18.93 5.41
C CYS A 319 -19.94 -18.74 6.64
N LYS A 320 -18.71 -19.27 6.55
CA LYS A 320 -17.71 -19.13 7.61
C LYS A 320 -17.35 -17.66 7.82
N VAL A 321 -17.01 -16.93 6.76
CA VAL A 321 -16.63 -15.50 6.85
C VAL A 321 -17.73 -14.67 7.49
N ILE A 322 -18.98 -14.76 7.01
CA ILE A 322 -20.10 -14.00 7.55
C ILE A 322 -20.31 -14.30 9.05
N TYR A 323 -20.26 -15.57 9.42
CA TYR A 323 -20.44 -15.98 10.81
C TYR A 323 -19.34 -15.46 11.71
N TYR A 324 -18.07 -15.68 11.35
CA TYR A 324 -16.91 -15.30 12.18
C TYR A 324 -16.70 -13.78 12.23
N SER A 325 -16.96 -13.06 11.14
CA SER A 325 -16.78 -11.60 11.06
C SER A 325 -17.89 -10.80 11.74
N GLY A 326 -19.08 -11.38 12.00
CA GLY A 326 -20.23 -10.58 12.45
C GLY A 326 -21.11 -11.21 13.54
N LEU A 327 -21.27 -12.53 13.52
CA LEU A 327 -22.28 -13.23 14.35
C LEU A 327 -21.66 -13.90 15.57
N ARG A 328 -20.56 -14.62 15.37
CA ARG A 328 -19.89 -15.39 16.41
C ARG A 328 -19.51 -14.54 17.63
N PRO A 329 -18.91 -13.34 17.51
CA PRO A 329 -18.58 -12.52 18.67
C PRO A 329 -19.79 -12.06 19.49
N LYS A 330 -20.98 -11.94 18.86
CA LYS A 330 -22.23 -11.60 19.54
C LYS A 330 -22.83 -12.81 20.24
N LEU A 331 -22.87 -13.94 19.55
CA LEU A 331 -23.42 -15.19 20.07
C LEU A 331 -22.58 -15.76 21.22
N ALA A 332 -21.25 -15.68 21.13
CA ALA A 332 -20.33 -16.14 22.17
C ALA A 332 -20.50 -15.44 23.53
N LYS A 333 -21.10 -14.23 23.54
CA LYS A 333 -21.38 -13.46 24.76
C LYS A 333 -22.70 -13.85 25.43
N LYS A 334 -23.53 -14.69 24.80
CA LYS A 334 -24.85 -15.08 25.32
C LYS A 334 -24.69 -16.30 26.23
N PHE A 335 -24.98 -16.13 27.51
CA PHE A 335 -24.69 -17.11 28.58
C PHE A 335 -25.37 -18.49 28.38
N ASN A 336 -26.45 -18.55 27.60
CA ASN A 336 -27.27 -19.75 27.40
C ASN A 336 -27.30 -20.24 25.94
N PHE A 337 -26.28 -19.93 25.15
CA PHE A 337 -26.23 -20.35 23.75
C PHE A 337 -24.93 -21.09 23.44
N ASP A 338 -25.03 -22.36 23.04
CA ASP A 338 -23.86 -23.15 22.64
C ASP A 338 -23.50 -22.84 21.18
N ILE A 339 -22.34 -22.21 20.98
CA ILE A 339 -21.83 -21.88 19.64
C ILE A 339 -21.09 -23.06 19.00
N LYS A 340 -20.66 -24.07 19.76
CA LYS A 340 -19.83 -25.18 19.26
C LYS A 340 -20.51 -25.97 18.12
N PRO A 341 -21.82 -26.26 18.15
CA PRO A 341 -22.50 -26.93 17.05
C PRO A 341 -22.45 -26.13 15.75
N ILE A 342 -22.53 -24.79 15.82
CA ILE A 342 -22.43 -23.91 14.66
C ILE A 342 -20.98 -23.84 14.16
N ASP A 343 -20.02 -23.73 15.08
CA ASP A 343 -18.59 -23.79 14.73
C ASP A 343 -18.30 -25.09 13.95
N LYS A 344 -18.81 -26.24 14.40
CA LYS A 344 -18.68 -27.54 13.72
C LYS A 344 -19.40 -27.60 12.37
N LEU A 345 -20.59 -27.02 12.24
CA LEU A 345 -21.32 -26.92 10.96
C LEU A 345 -20.53 -26.15 9.89
N LEU A 346 -19.62 -25.27 10.29
CA LEU A 346 -18.82 -24.43 9.39
C LEU A 346 -17.41 -24.97 9.13
N GLU A 347 -17.03 -26.09 9.76
CA GLU A 347 -15.74 -26.75 9.53
C GLU A 347 -15.69 -27.48 8.18
N PHE A 348 -14.51 -27.54 7.55
CA PHE A 348 -14.29 -28.24 6.29
C PHE A 348 -14.18 -29.76 6.50
N THR A 349 -15.25 -30.39 7.02
CA THR A 349 -15.32 -31.83 7.30
C THR A 349 -16.53 -32.47 6.63
N ASP A 350 -16.44 -33.77 6.35
CA ASP A 350 -17.53 -34.57 5.76
C ASP A 350 -18.57 -35.04 6.80
N ASP A 351 -18.29 -34.84 8.10
CA ASP A 351 -19.10 -35.32 9.22
C ASP A 351 -20.31 -34.42 9.56
N ILE A 352 -20.67 -33.51 8.66
CA ILE A 352 -21.79 -32.57 8.81
C ILE A 352 -23.05 -33.18 8.20
N ASP A 353 -24.19 -33.08 8.90
CA ASP A 353 -25.50 -33.50 8.36
C ASP A 353 -25.76 -32.82 7.00
N PRO A 354 -25.87 -33.61 5.90
CA PRO A 354 -26.10 -33.08 4.55
C PRO A 354 -27.34 -32.17 4.47
N LYS A 355 -28.39 -32.42 5.27
CA LYS A 355 -29.60 -31.60 5.27
C LYS A 355 -29.32 -30.19 5.80
N ASN A 356 -28.57 -30.09 6.89
CA ASN A 356 -28.20 -28.80 7.48
C ASN A 356 -27.25 -28.03 6.58
N LYS A 357 -26.32 -28.73 5.90
CA LYS A 357 -25.43 -28.13 4.91
C LYS A 357 -26.20 -27.55 3.71
N ILE A 358 -27.14 -28.29 3.13
CA ILE A 358 -27.99 -27.82 2.02
C ILE A 358 -28.81 -26.61 2.45
N ARG A 359 -29.43 -26.66 3.64
CA ARG A 359 -30.24 -25.53 4.15
C ARG A 359 -29.38 -24.30 4.36
N LEU A 360 -28.19 -24.45 4.94
CA LEU A 360 -27.24 -23.36 5.12
C LEU A 360 -26.83 -22.74 3.77
N PHE A 361 -26.50 -23.56 2.76
CA PHE A 361 -26.13 -23.05 1.44
C PHE A 361 -27.28 -22.32 0.74
N ASN A 362 -28.52 -22.76 0.93
CA ASN A 362 -29.68 -22.05 0.43
C ASN A 362 -29.83 -20.65 1.07
N THR A 363 -29.40 -20.47 2.33
CA THR A 363 -29.51 -19.17 3.02
C THR A 363 -28.59 -18.10 2.41
N VAL A 364 -27.42 -18.49 1.89
CA VAL A 364 -26.46 -17.55 1.29
C VAL A 364 -26.57 -17.43 -0.22
N LYS A 365 -27.51 -18.15 -0.85
CA LYS A 365 -27.70 -18.18 -2.32
C LYS A 365 -27.93 -16.78 -2.91
N GLY A 366 -28.60 -15.90 -2.18
CA GLY A 366 -28.84 -14.51 -2.60
C GLY A 366 -27.62 -13.58 -2.51
N ILE A 367 -26.57 -14.00 -1.81
CA ILE A 367 -25.35 -13.20 -1.52
C ILE A 367 -24.18 -13.62 -2.42
N ILE A 368 -24.25 -14.82 -2.98
CA ILE A 368 -23.29 -15.34 -3.96
C ILE A 368 -23.64 -14.94 -5.40
N SER A 369 -24.73 -14.20 -5.62
CA SER A 369 -25.07 -13.59 -6.91
C SER A 369 -24.57 -12.15 -6.98
N GLN A 370 -24.20 -11.66 -8.16
CA GLN A 370 -23.77 -10.27 -8.29
C GLN A 370 -24.92 -9.29 -7.91
N PRO A 371 -24.68 -8.27 -7.06
CA PRO A 371 -25.70 -7.30 -6.69
C PRO A 371 -26.11 -6.43 -7.89
N ILE A 372 -27.42 -6.33 -8.13
CA ILE A 372 -28.02 -5.65 -9.29
C ILE A 372 -27.81 -4.12 -9.26
N ASN A 373 -27.77 -3.51 -8.07
CA ASN A 373 -27.76 -2.05 -7.90
C ASN A 373 -26.41 -1.50 -7.40
N TYR A 374 -25.31 -2.23 -7.59
CA TYR A 374 -24.00 -1.76 -7.14
C TYR A 374 -23.50 -0.58 -7.98
N ILE A 375 -23.19 0.53 -7.32
CA ILE A 375 -22.58 1.72 -7.93
C ILE A 375 -21.27 2.02 -7.20
N PRO A 376 -20.11 1.99 -7.87
CA PRO A 376 -18.83 2.33 -7.25
C PRO A 376 -18.83 3.75 -6.65
N ARG A 377 -18.31 3.92 -5.44
CA ARG A 377 -18.13 5.27 -4.85
C ARG A 377 -16.92 5.94 -5.48
N ARG A 378 -17.07 7.21 -5.87
CA ARG A 378 -15.97 8.05 -6.36
C ARG A 378 -15.73 9.19 -5.38
N THR A 379 -14.65 9.15 -4.61
CA THR A 379 -14.26 10.24 -3.69
C THR A 379 -12.74 10.40 -3.68
N ASN A 380 -12.23 11.61 -3.94
CA ASN A 380 -10.78 11.81 -4.09
C ASN A 380 -10.07 12.28 -2.81
N ALA A 381 -10.72 13.09 -1.95
CA ALA A 381 -10.06 13.69 -0.78
C ALA A 381 -9.85 12.72 0.40
N THR A 382 -10.86 11.90 0.69
CA THR A 382 -10.82 10.86 1.74
C THR A 382 -9.81 9.75 1.42
N VAL A 383 -9.63 9.44 0.14
CA VAL A 383 -8.67 8.44 -0.35
C VAL A 383 -7.23 8.84 -0.03
N TYR A 384 -6.85 10.10 -0.25
CA TYR A 384 -5.49 10.53 0.03
C TYR A 384 -5.16 10.54 1.53
N ALA A 385 -6.06 11.06 2.37
CA ALA A 385 -5.87 11.01 3.82
C ALA A 385 -5.67 9.57 4.32
N SER A 386 -6.39 8.62 3.70
CA SER A 386 -6.24 7.20 3.99
C SER A 386 -4.88 6.65 3.55
N TYR A 387 -4.37 7.04 2.38
CA TYR A 387 -3.01 6.68 1.96
C TYR A 387 -1.93 7.20 2.92
N SER A 388 -2.05 8.45 3.38
CA SER A 388 -1.12 9.00 4.37
C SER A 388 -1.15 8.20 5.67
N LEU A 389 -2.34 7.89 6.19
CA LEU A 389 -2.53 7.10 7.40
C LEU A 389 -1.93 5.69 7.27
N LEU A 390 -2.11 5.04 6.12
CA LEU A 390 -1.53 3.74 5.82
C LEU A 390 0.01 3.77 5.94
N LEU A 391 0.66 4.79 5.38
CA LEU A 391 2.13 4.94 5.46
C LEU A 391 2.65 5.29 6.85
N GLU A 392 1.92 6.13 7.57
CA GLU A 392 2.22 6.42 8.98
C GLU A 392 2.18 5.12 9.80
N ASN A 393 1.21 4.26 9.54
CA ASN A 393 1.09 2.96 10.19
C ASN A 393 2.23 1.99 9.86
N ILE A 394 2.78 2.02 8.63
CA ILE A 394 4.00 1.28 8.30
C ILE A 394 5.15 1.68 9.23
N ILE A 395 5.39 2.99 9.38
CA ILE A 395 6.52 3.48 10.17
C ILE A 395 6.31 3.30 11.66
N SER A 396 5.16 3.71 12.17
CA SER A 396 4.88 3.69 13.62
C SER A 396 4.96 2.29 14.20
N ASN A 397 4.67 1.28 13.39
CA ASN A 397 4.76 -0.14 13.76
C ASN A 397 6.08 -0.81 13.35
N GLY A 398 7.02 -0.07 12.74
CA GLY A 398 8.32 -0.61 12.32
C GLY A 398 8.23 -1.69 11.24
N ILE A 399 7.23 -1.62 10.37
CA ILE A 399 7.02 -2.59 9.29
C ILE A 399 8.07 -2.34 8.20
N ASP A 400 8.88 -3.36 7.89
CA ASP A 400 9.84 -3.31 6.79
C ASP A 400 9.14 -3.49 5.43
N PHE A 401 8.45 -2.44 5.01
CA PHE A 401 7.65 -2.45 3.79
C PHE A 401 8.51 -2.51 2.51
N LEU A 402 9.75 -2.01 2.56
CA LEU A 402 10.70 -2.16 1.45
C LEU A 402 11.05 -3.62 1.18
N LYS A 403 11.24 -4.42 2.24
CA LYS A 403 11.45 -5.87 2.10
C LYS A 403 10.25 -6.58 1.47
N ILE A 404 9.03 -6.15 1.80
CA ILE A 404 7.79 -6.68 1.19
C ILE A 404 7.78 -6.40 -0.31
N ILE A 405 8.02 -5.15 -0.72
CA ILE A 405 8.05 -4.74 -2.13
C ILE A 405 9.06 -5.58 -2.92
N ARG A 406 10.32 -5.62 -2.44
CA ARG A 406 11.40 -6.34 -3.13
C ARG A 406 11.19 -7.84 -3.21
N LYS A 407 10.56 -8.46 -2.20
CA LYS A 407 10.25 -9.90 -2.23
C LYS A 407 9.32 -10.23 -3.40
N LEU A 408 8.36 -9.37 -3.70
CA LEU A 408 7.36 -9.62 -4.74
C LEU A 408 7.87 -9.34 -6.14
N GLU A 409 8.76 -8.35 -6.30
CA GLU A 409 9.44 -8.12 -7.57
C GLU A 409 10.22 -9.37 -8.04
N LYS A 410 10.81 -10.11 -7.10
CA LYS A 410 11.51 -11.38 -7.39
C LYS A 410 10.56 -12.51 -7.80
N HIS A 411 9.28 -12.44 -7.43
CA HIS A 411 8.28 -13.49 -7.68
C HIS A 411 7.26 -13.15 -8.78
N GLN A 412 7.12 -11.87 -9.15
CA GLN A 412 6.23 -11.41 -10.21
C GLN A 412 6.85 -10.22 -10.96
N PRO A 413 7.51 -10.45 -12.11
CA PRO A 413 7.80 -9.37 -13.03
C PRO A 413 6.47 -8.98 -13.69
N TRP A 414 5.91 -7.84 -13.26
CA TRP A 414 4.79 -7.10 -13.88
C TRP A 414 3.35 -7.52 -13.54
N ILE A 415 2.69 -6.72 -12.70
CA ILE A 415 1.27 -6.36 -12.87
C ILE A 415 1.28 -5.09 -13.71
N THR A 416 1.07 -5.21 -15.02
CA THR A 416 0.74 -4.11 -15.94
C THR A 416 -0.73 -4.12 -16.26
#